data_AF-A0A1B6E0Z5-F1
#
_entry.id   AF-A0A1B6E0Z5-F1
#
_cell.length_a   1.000
_cell.length_b   1.000
_cell.length_c   1.000
_cell.angle_alpha   90.00
_cell.angle_beta   90.00
_cell.angle_gamma   90.00
#
_symmetry.space_group_name_H-M   'P 1'
#
loop_
_entity.id
_entity.type
_entity.pdbx_description
1 polymer ?
#
loop_
_entity_poly.entity_id
_entity_poly.type
_entity_poly.pdbx_seq_one_letter_code
_entity_poly.pdbx_strand_id
1 'polypeptide(L)'
;MIVMLLDRRTKTQYHQQSQQPVSALKAPLRISYSPSTAMRYYRLWIYTCNAVLLVSVVGFSIMATKILVLDPKRALIPGLSLSQPSFIYAYLALITQSGVLQFIGCLGARRLNEKLLNIYWLLILLLLIGDGILGIFWVYRFDKISEELRPVLKQRLLLEYGFDEEFTGLWDSIQKGYKCCGVDGTQDFQHNVTTNLGVIVS
;
A
#
# COMPACT_ATOMS: atom_id res chain seq x y z
N MET A 1 1.40 -13.74 -20.79
CA MET A 1 0.48 -14.46 -21.70
C MET A 1 1.16 -14.85 -23.02
N ILE A 2 1.66 -13.89 -23.81
CA ILE A 2 2.29 -14.13 -25.12
C ILE A 2 3.45 -15.15 -25.05
N VAL A 3 4.32 -15.05 -24.03
CA VAL A 3 5.47 -15.96 -23.87
C VAL A 3 5.05 -17.42 -23.66
N MET A 4 4.01 -17.68 -22.85
CA MET A 4 3.49 -19.05 -22.66
C MET A 4 2.72 -19.54 -23.88
N LEU A 5 2.01 -18.66 -24.61
CA LEU A 5 1.38 -19.03 -25.88
C LEU A 5 2.43 -19.38 -26.94
N LEU A 6 3.56 -18.70 -26.97
CA LEU A 6 4.71 -19.04 -27.82
C LEU A 6 5.32 -20.37 -27.37
N ASP A 7 5.52 -20.59 -26.08
CA ASP A 7 6.05 -21.84 -25.51
C ASP A 7 5.14 -23.04 -25.83
N ARG A 8 3.83 -22.88 -25.67
CA ARG A 8 2.81 -23.88 -26.02
C ARG A 8 2.80 -24.16 -27.52
N ARG A 9 2.85 -23.12 -28.38
CA ARG A 9 3.01 -23.30 -29.83
C ARG A 9 4.30 -24.07 -30.15
N THR A 10 5.39 -23.78 -29.47
CA THR A 10 6.68 -24.45 -29.69
C THR A 10 6.62 -25.93 -29.28
N LYS A 11 5.94 -26.26 -28.16
CA LYS A 11 5.68 -27.65 -27.75
C LYS A 11 4.77 -28.39 -28.73
N THR A 12 3.71 -27.75 -29.22
CA THR A 12 2.81 -28.32 -30.23
C THR A 12 3.56 -28.58 -31.54
N GLN A 13 4.41 -27.64 -31.97
CA GLN A 13 5.28 -27.80 -33.15
C GLN A 13 6.26 -28.97 -32.98
N TYR A 14 6.85 -29.13 -31.79
CA TYR A 14 7.75 -30.26 -31.48
C TYR A 14 7.03 -31.62 -31.54
N HIS A 15 5.82 -31.72 -30.99
CA HIS A 15 5.02 -32.94 -31.10
C HIS A 15 4.64 -33.24 -32.55
N GLN A 16 4.30 -32.22 -33.35
CA GLN A 16 3.97 -32.38 -34.77
C GLN A 16 5.19 -32.87 -35.60
N GLN A 17 6.39 -32.37 -35.31
CA GLN A 17 7.64 -32.79 -35.97
C GLN A 17 7.99 -34.26 -35.66
N SER A 18 7.59 -34.78 -34.48
CA SER A 18 7.86 -36.16 -34.07
C SER A 18 7.01 -37.22 -34.78
N GLN A 19 5.98 -36.82 -35.53
CA GLN A 19 5.04 -37.73 -36.22
C GLN A 19 5.26 -37.83 -37.74
N GLN A 20 6.25 -37.12 -38.32
CA GLN A 20 6.65 -37.38 -39.71
C GLN A 20 7.41 -38.72 -39.81
N PRO A 21 7.16 -39.55 -40.84
CA PRO A 21 7.76 -40.88 -40.95
C PRO A 21 9.27 -40.77 -41.15
N VAL A 22 10.03 -41.13 -40.11
CA VAL A 22 11.49 -41.14 -40.12
C VAL A 22 11.97 -42.48 -40.65
N SER A 23 12.07 -42.60 -41.98
CA SER A 23 12.70 -43.74 -42.65
C SER A 23 14.22 -43.70 -42.50
N ALA A 24 14.74 -44.00 -41.29
CA ALA A 24 16.07 -44.54 -40.97
C ALA A 24 16.35 -44.33 -39.46
N LEU A 25 16.56 -45.44 -38.74
CA LEU A 25 16.73 -45.51 -37.29
C LEU A 25 18.01 -44.81 -36.77
N LYS A 26 17.88 -43.90 -35.79
CA LYS A 26 18.95 -43.69 -34.80
C LYS A 26 18.42 -43.16 -33.45
N ALA A 27 18.20 -44.10 -32.52
CA ALA A 27 17.80 -43.93 -31.10
C ALA A 27 16.58 -43.03 -30.82
N PRO A 28 15.77 -43.30 -29.78
CA PRO A 28 14.82 -42.30 -29.31
C PRO A 28 15.63 -41.13 -28.78
N LEU A 29 15.78 -40.06 -29.57
CA LEU A 29 16.34 -38.80 -29.11
C LEU A 29 15.38 -38.31 -28.02
N ARG A 30 15.71 -38.54 -26.74
CA ARG A 30 15.03 -37.84 -25.65
C ARG A 30 15.29 -36.36 -25.90
N ILE A 31 14.33 -35.69 -26.51
CA ILE A 31 14.29 -34.24 -26.57
C ILE A 31 14.15 -33.81 -25.10
N SER A 32 15.29 -33.60 -24.47
CA SER A 32 15.36 -32.97 -23.16
C SER A 32 14.89 -31.56 -23.39
N TYR A 33 13.59 -31.35 -23.20
CA TYR A 33 12.98 -30.05 -23.28
C TYR A 33 13.57 -29.21 -22.15
N SER A 34 14.69 -28.54 -22.42
CA SER A 34 15.21 -27.52 -21.55
C SER A 34 14.14 -26.43 -21.47
N PRO A 35 13.69 -26.03 -20.28
CA PRO A 35 12.82 -24.87 -20.18
C PRO A 35 13.50 -23.72 -20.92
N SER A 36 12.78 -23.13 -21.88
CA SER A 36 13.31 -22.02 -22.67
C SER A 36 13.80 -20.92 -21.71
N THR A 37 14.82 -20.15 -22.07
CA THR A 37 15.33 -19.08 -21.19
C THR A 37 14.21 -18.11 -20.78
N ALA A 38 13.22 -17.93 -21.66
CA ALA A 38 11.97 -17.23 -21.40
C ALA A 38 11.18 -17.80 -20.21
N MET A 39 11.21 -19.13 -20.03
CA MET A 39 10.59 -19.82 -18.90
C MET A 39 11.30 -19.55 -17.55
N ARG A 40 12.57 -19.15 -17.57
CA ARG A 40 13.28 -18.74 -16.35
C ARG A 40 12.99 -17.27 -16.02
N TYR A 41 12.97 -16.41 -17.03
CA TYR A 41 12.67 -14.98 -16.85
C TYR A 41 11.28 -14.74 -16.26
N TYR A 42 10.23 -15.46 -16.68
CA TYR A 42 8.91 -15.23 -16.08
C TYR A 42 8.85 -15.64 -14.60
N ARG A 43 9.51 -16.74 -14.22
CA ARG A 43 9.53 -17.19 -12.80
C ARG A 43 10.24 -16.15 -11.95
N LEU A 44 11.40 -15.70 -12.42
CA LEU A 44 12.16 -14.64 -11.77
C LEU A 44 11.30 -13.39 -11.61
N TRP A 45 10.60 -12.98 -12.67
CA TRP A 45 9.73 -11.81 -12.64
C TRP A 45 8.60 -11.95 -11.60
N ILE A 46 7.90 -13.08 -11.56
CA ILE A 46 6.85 -13.33 -10.54
C ILE A 46 7.43 -13.26 -9.13
N TYR A 47 8.58 -13.90 -8.88
CA TYR A 47 9.21 -13.88 -7.57
C TYR A 47 9.66 -12.46 -7.17
N THR A 48 10.18 -11.68 -8.12
CA THR A 48 10.54 -10.28 -7.89
C THR A 48 9.30 -9.44 -7.55
N CYS A 49 8.22 -9.55 -8.32
CA CYS A 49 6.97 -8.82 -8.04
C CYS A 49 6.42 -9.19 -6.66
N ASN A 50 6.39 -10.47 -6.33
CA ASN A 50 5.97 -10.97 -5.03
C ASN A 50 6.84 -10.47 -3.88
N ALA A 51 8.16 -10.46 -4.05
CA ALA A 51 9.09 -9.92 -3.04
C ALA A 51 8.88 -8.41 -2.85
N VAL A 52 8.70 -7.65 -3.93
CA VAL A 52 8.41 -6.21 -3.87
C VAL A 52 7.10 -5.97 -3.12
N LEU A 53 6.02 -6.69 -3.45
CA LEU A 53 4.74 -6.55 -2.76
C LEU A 53 4.86 -6.87 -1.27
N LEU A 54 5.57 -7.95 -0.91
CA LEU A 54 5.75 -8.32 0.50
C LEU A 54 6.54 -7.25 1.28
N VAL A 55 7.63 -6.74 0.71
CA VAL A 55 8.43 -5.66 1.32
C VAL A 55 7.60 -4.40 1.48
N SER A 56 6.79 -4.04 0.46
CA SER A 56 5.88 -2.90 0.53
C SER A 56 4.84 -3.06 1.65
N VAL A 57 4.21 -4.23 1.77
CA VAL A 57 3.23 -4.49 2.83
C VAL A 57 3.89 -4.41 4.21
N VAL A 58 5.05 -5.03 4.41
CA VAL A 58 5.78 -4.96 5.68
C VAL A 58 6.13 -3.52 6.03
N GLY A 59 6.66 -2.75 5.07
CA GLY A 59 6.98 -1.34 5.26
C GLY A 59 5.75 -0.50 5.62
N PHE A 60 4.64 -0.69 4.90
CA PHE A 60 3.38 0.00 5.17
C PHE A 60 2.81 -0.37 6.54
N SER A 61 2.80 -1.66 6.90
CA SER A 61 2.32 -2.12 8.21
C SER A 61 3.15 -1.53 9.35
N ILE A 62 4.47 -1.48 9.23
CA ILE A 62 5.33 -0.87 10.25
C ILE A 62 5.01 0.62 10.40
N MET A 63 4.90 1.37 9.30
CA MET A 63 4.57 2.79 9.35
C MET A 63 3.16 3.04 9.91
N ALA A 64 2.18 2.23 9.49
CA ALA A 64 0.81 2.32 9.99
C ALA A 64 0.75 2.02 11.49
N THR A 65 1.42 0.98 11.99
CA THR A 65 1.49 0.68 13.41
C THR A 65 2.15 1.82 14.19
N LYS A 66 3.26 2.37 13.68
CA LYS A 66 3.92 3.52 14.32
C LYS A 66 2.96 4.70 14.43
N ILE A 67 2.32 5.10 13.33
CA ILE A 67 1.44 6.26 13.27
C ILE A 67 0.16 6.06 14.09
N LEU A 68 -0.43 4.86 14.04
CA LEU A 68 -1.72 4.59 14.67
C LEU A 68 -1.62 4.24 16.15
N VAL A 69 -0.51 3.63 16.58
CA VAL A 69 -0.35 3.08 17.93
C VAL A 69 0.72 3.81 18.72
N LEU A 70 1.83 4.19 18.10
CA LEU A 70 2.99 4.72 18.81
C LEU A 70 3.05 6.25 18.82
N ASP A 71 2.48 6.93 17.83
CA ASP A 71 2.55 8.38 17.73
C ASP A 71 1.47 9.06 18.58
N PRO A 72 1.81 9.76 19.68
CA PRO A 72 0.83 10.43 20.55
C PRO A 72 0.12 11.58 19.83
N LYS A 73 0.73 12.08 18.73
CA LYS A 73 0.14 13.10 17.85
C LYS A 73 -1.19 12.68 17.24
N ARG A 74 -1.49 11.38 17.18
CA ARG A 74 -2.79 10.87 16.72
C ARG A 74 -3.96 11.46 17.53
N ALA A 75 -3.77 11.73 18.82
CA ALA A 75 -4.82 12.31 19.67
C ALA A 75 -5.29 13.70 19.20
N LEU A 76 -4.44 14.41 18.45
CA LEU A 76 -4.72 15.75 17.95
C LEU A 76 -5.68 15.74 16.76
N ILE A 77 -5.87 14.63 16.06
CA ILE A 77 -6.65 14.54 14.82
C ILE A 77 -7.99 13.84 15.08
N PRO A 78 -9.04 14.56 15.51
CA PRO A 78 -10.38 14.00 15.61
C PRO A 78 -10.94 13.74 14.20
N GLY A 79 -11.44 12.52 13.95
CA GLY A 79 -12.19 12.20 12.71
C GLY A 79 -11.69 11.03 11.88
N LEU A 80 -10.60 10.34 12.26
CA LEU A 80 -10.24 9.07 11.61
C LEU A 80 -11.13 7.93 12.10
N SER A 81 -12.30 7.78 11.48
CA SER A 81 -13.11 6.58 11.65
C SER A 81 -12.53 5.44 10.82
N LEU A 82 -12.05 4.39 11.49
CA LEU A 82 -11.48 3.19 10.85
C LEU A 82 -12.53 2.38 10.06
N SER A 83 -13.82 2.74 10.15
CA SER A 83 -14.90 2.14 9.35
C SER A 83 -15.14 2.82 8.00
N GLN A 84 -14.38 3.85 7.63
CA GLN A 84 -14.53 4.44 6.29
C GLN A 84 -14.17 3.40 5.20
N PRO A 85 -14.87 3.41 4.06
CA PRO A 85 -14.68 2.43 2.99
C PRO A 85 -13.24 2.39 2.45
N SER A 86 -12.51 3.51 2.53
CA SER A 86 -11.10 3.63 2.22
C SER A 86 -10.22 2.71 3.08
N PHE A 87 -10.46 2.66 4.40
CA PHE A 87 -9.74 1.77 5.31
C PHE A 87 -10.12 0.31 5.11
N ILE A 88 -11.40 0.01 4.86
CA ILE A 88 -11.86 -1.35 4.55
C ILE A 88 -11.11 -1.89 3.33
N TYR A 89 -11.04 -1.10 2.25
CA TYR A 89 -10.24 -1.46 1.08
C TYR A 89 -8.76 -1.68 1.45
N ALA A 90 -8.16 -0.77 2.21
CA ALA A 90 -6.77 -0.89 2.62
C ALA A 90 -6.49 -2.20 3.39
N TYR A 91 -7.35 -2.59 4.32
CA TYR A 91 -7.20 -3.87 5.04
C TYR A 91 -7.30 -5.08 4.10
N LEU A 92 -8.26 -5.08 3.17
CA LEU A 92 -8.42 -6.15 2.19
C LEU A 92 -7.22 -6.22 1.24
N ALA A 93 -6.71 -5.08 0.79
CA ALA A 93 -5.51 -4.99 -0.03
C ALA A 93 -4.30 -5.58 0.70
N LEU A 94 -4.07 -5.19 1.97
CA LEU A 94 -2.97 -5.70 2.78
C LEU A 94 -3.02 -7.22 2.99
N ILE A 95 -4.19 -7.78 3.30
CA ILE A 95 -4.37 -9.23 3.47
C ILE A 95 -4.11 -9.97 2.14
N THR A 96 -4.63 -9.40 1.05
CA THR A 96 -4.49 -10.00 -0.29
C THR A 96 -3.02 -9.97 -0.76
N GLN A 97 -2.31 -8.88 -0.52
CA GLN A 97 -0.91 -8.69 -0.92
C GLN A 97 0.07 -9.50 -0.05
N SER A 98 -0.17 -9.61 1.26
CA SER A 98 0.73 -10.36 2.17
C SER A 98 0.64 -11.88 2.01
N GLY A 99 -0.54 -12.42 1.72
CA GLY A 99 -0.76 -13.87 1.71
C GLY A 99 -1.24 -14.41 0.36
N VAL A 100 -2.41 -13.96 -0.09
CA VAL A 100 -3.15 -14.57 -1.21
C VAL A 100 -2.35 -14.48 -2.51
N LEU A 101 -1.89 -13.29 -2.87
CA LEU A 101 -1.06 -13.08 -4.06
C LEU A 101 0.26 -13.84 -3.98
N GLN A 102 0.85 -13.90 -2.79
CA GLN A 102 2.10 -14.61 -2.57
C GLN A 102 1.96 -16.10 -2.86
N PHE A 103 0.87 -16.71 -2.36
CA PHE A 103 0.54 -18.09 -2.60
C PHE A 103 0.21 -18.37 -4.08
N ILE A 104 -0.66 -17.55 -4.69
CA ILE A 104 -1.05 -17.68 -6.09
C ILE A 104 0.17 -17.52 -7.02
N GLY A 105 1.05 -16.56 -6.75
CA GLY A 105 2.28 -16.35 -7.53
C GLY A 105 3.24 -17.55 -7.44
N CYS A 106 3.47 -18.07 -6.23
CA CYS A 106 4.28 -19.28 -6.02
C CYS A 106 3.69 -20.52 -6.71
N LEU A 107 2.37 -20.73 -6.59
CA LEU A 107 1.68 -21.83 -7.27
C LEU A 107 1.69 -21.67 -8.79
N GLY A 108 1.45 -20.45 -9.29
CA GLY A 108 1.49 -20.09 -10.72
C GLY A 108 2.86 -20.38 -11.33
N ALA A 109 3.93 -20.00 -10.64
CA ALA A 109 5.29 -20.28 -11.07
C ALA A 109 5.58 -21.79 -11.16
N ARG A 110 5.09 -22.60 -10.20
CA ARG A 110 5.31 -24.05 -10.17
C ARG A 110 4.44 -24.82 -11.16
N ARG A 111 3.16 -24.48 -11.29
CA ARG A 111 2.16 -25.26 -12.04
C ARG A 111 2.12 -24.95 -13.53
N LEU A 112 2.80 -23.89 -14.02
CA LEU A 112 2.78 -23.47 -15.43
C LEU A 112 1.35 -23.30 -16.02
N ASN A 113 0.33 -23.15 -15.17
CA ASN A 113 -1.04 -23.09 -15.63
C ASN A 113 -1.36 -21.67 -16.11
N GLU A 114 -1.63 -21.53 -17.40
CA GLU A 114 -1.92 -20.24 -18.03
C GLU A 114 -3.11 -19.53 -17.41
N LYS A 115 -4.14 -20.27 -16.98
CA LYS A 115 -5.33 -19.67 -16.35
C LYS A 115 -4.97 -19.07 -14.99
N LEU A 116 -4.18 -19.78 -14.18
CA LEU A 116 -3.74 -19.31 -12.87
C LEU A 116 -2.82 -18.09 -13.00
N LEU A 117 -1.94 -18.07 -14.01
CA LEU A 117 -1.09 -16.91 -14.25
C LEU A 117 -1.87 -15.70 -14.78
N ASN A 118 -2.89 -15.92 -15.61
CA ASN A 118 -3.74 -14.82 -16.08
C ASN A 118 -4.52 -14.20 -14.92
N ILE A 119 -5.06 -15.03 -14.02
CA ILE A 119 -5.71 -14.56 -12.79
C ILE A 119 -4.72 -13.76 -11.94
N TYR A 120 -3.51 -14.27 -11.71
CA TYR A 120 -2.47 -13.55 -10.97
C TYR A 120 -2.18 -12.16 -11.56
N TRP A 121 -1.99 -12.07 -12.87
CA TRP A 121 -1.71 -10.80 -13.53
C TRP A 121 -2.88 -9.81 -13.43
N LEU A 122 -4.11 -10.29 -13.62
CA LEU A 122 -5.32 -9.46 -13.46
C LEU A 122 -5.51 -8.98 -12.02
N LEU A 123 -5.23 -9.84 -11.03
CA LEU A 123 -5.31 -9.46 -9.61
C LEU A 123 -4.29 -8.37 -9.25
N ILE A 124 -3.05 -8.48 -9.74
CA ILE A 124 -2.04 -7.43 -9.56
C ILE A 124 -2.47 -6.13 -10.20
N LEU A 125 -3.00 -6.18 -11.42
CA LEU A 125 -3.47 -4.98 -12.13
C LEU A 125 -4.62 -4.31 -11.37
N LEU A 126 -5.60 -5.09 -10.89
CA LEU A 126 -6.73 -4.57 -10.12
C LEU A 126 -6.28 -3.93 -8.81
N LEU A 127 -5.34 -4.56 -8.10
CA LEU A 127 -4.76 -4.00 -6.87
C LEU A 127 -4.01 -2.71 -7.15
N LEU A 128 -3.20 -2.65 -8.21
CA LEU A 128 -2.46 -1.44 -8.56
C LEU A 128 -3.41 -0.27 -8.86
N ILE A 129 -4.51 -0.53 -9.58
CA ILE A 129 -5.51 0.51 -9.86
C ILE A 129 -6.20 0.96 -8.56
N GLY A 130 -6.63 0.03 -7.72
CA GLY A 130 -7.33 0.38 -6.48
C GLY A 130 -6.42 1.09 -5.46
N ASP A 131 -5.17 0.66 -5.31
CA ASP A 131 -4.16 1.34 -4.49
C ASP A 131 -3.87 2.75 -5.04
N GLY A 132 -3.81 2.90 -6.36
CA GLY A 132 -3.65 4.20 -7.02
C GLY A 132 -4.83 5.14 -6.74
N ILE A 133 -6.07 4.65 -6.88
CA ILE A 133 -7.28 5.42 -6.57
C ILE A 133 -7.30 5.81 -5.09
N LEU A 134 -6.99 4.87 -4.19
CA LEU A 134 -6.95 5.13 -2.75
C LEU A 134 -5.88 6.18 -2.42
N GLY A 135 -4.70 6.09 -3.03
CA GLY A 135 -3.63 7.06 -2.85
C GLY A 135 -4.05 8.46 -3.29
N ILE A 136 -4.62 8.58 -4.48
CA ILE A 136 -5.13 9.87 -5.01
C ILE A 136 -6.24 10.42 -4.10
N PHE A 137 -7.18 9.58 -3.68
CA PHE A 137 -8.26 9.97 -2.77
C PHE A 137 -7.71 10.54 -1.45
N TRP A 138 -6.71 9.89 -0.86
CA TRP A 138 -6.09 10.35 0.37
C TRP A 138 -5.30 11.66 0.21
N VAL A 139 -4.66 11.89 -0.93
CA VAL A 139 -3.99 13.18 -1.22
C VAL A 139 -4.99 14.34 -1.14
N TYR A 140 -6.14 14.23 -1.80
CA TYR A 140 -7.17 15.28 -1.73
C TYR A 140 -7.83 15.37 -0.35
N ARG A 141 -8.07 14.23 0.29
CA ARG A 141 -8.68 14.21 1.62
C ARG A 141 -7.74 14.82 2.66
N PHE A 142 -6.42 14.67 2.51
CA PHE A 142 -5.43 15.22 3.43
C PHE A 142 -5.49 16.75 3.51
N ASP A 143 -5.64 17.44 2.37
CA ASP A 143 -5.79 18.90 2.35
C ASP A 143 -7.06 19.33 3.11
N LYS A 144 -8.16 18.60 2.89
CA LYS A 144 -9.42 18.86 3.61
C LYS A 144 -9.34 18.55 5.11
N ILE A 145 -8.70 17.46 5.49
CA ILE A 145 -8.47 17.15 6.92
C ILE A 145 -7.65 18.29 7.53
N SER A 146 -6.63 18.78 6.85
CA SER A 146 -5.77 19.86 7.35
C SER A 146 -6.55 21.16 7.55
N GLU A 147 -7.43 21.53 6.62
CA GLU A 147 -8.31 22.70 6.75
C GLU A 147 -9.31 22.55 7.91
N GLU A 148 -9.95 21.39 8.04
CA GLU A 148 -10.91 21.10 9.13
C GLU A 148 -10.23 21.04 10.50
N LEU A 149 -8.98 20.60 10.54
CA LEU A 149 -8.22 20.38 11.76
C LEU A 149 -7.69 21.68 12.38
N ARG A 150 -7.31 22.66 11.55
CA ARG A 150 -6.80 23.97 12.01
C ARG A 150 -7.68 24.64 13.07
N PRO A 151 -8.98 24.90 12.85
CA PRO A 151 -9.83 25.57 13.85
C PRO A 151 -10.00 24.73 15.11
N VAL A 152 -10.06 23.40 14.98
CA VAL A 152 -10.18 22.48 16.13
C VAL A 152 -8.92 22.56 17.00
N LEU A 153 -7.74 22.55 16.39
CA LEU A 153 -6.47 22.68 17.13
C LEU A 153 -6.36 24.05 17.81
N LYS A 154 -6.80 25.14 17.16
CA LYS A 154 -6.81 26.46 17.80
C LYS A 154 -7.72 26.49 19.02
N GLN A 155 -8.91 25.91 18.91
CA GLN A 155 -9.84 25.85 20.03
C GLN A 155 -9.27 25.00 21.19
N ARG A 156 -8.70 23.83 20.88
CA ARG A 156 -8.02 22.97 21.86
C ARG A 156 -6.86 23.72 22.54
N LEU A 157 -6.03 24.42 21.76
CA LEU A 157 -4.92 25.21 22.28
C LEU A 157 -5.39 26.27 23.27
N LEU A 158 -6.48 26.98 22.98
CA LEU A 158 -7.03 28.00 23.89
C LEU A 158 -7.64 27.43 25.18
N LEU A 159 -8.15 26.20 25.14
CA LEU A 159 -8.88 25.61 26.26
C LEU A 159 -8.02 24.69 27.14
N GLU A 160 -7.05 24.00 26.55
CA GLU A 160 -6.33 22.89 27.20
C GLU A 160 -4.85 23.19 27.46
N TYR A 161 -4.25 24.14 26.72
CA TYR A 161 -2.84 24.49 26.92
C TYR A 161 -2.63 25.19 28.27
N GLY A 162 -1.72 24.65 29.09
CA GLY A 162 -1.46 25.11 30.46
C GLY A 162 -2.39 24.53 31.54
N PHE A 163 -3.49 23.89 31.16
CA PHE A 163 -4.41 23.21 32.09
C PHE A 163 -4.27 21.69 32.05
N ASP A 164 -4.14 21.12 30.86
CA ASP A 164 -3.87 19.71 30.66
C ASP A 164 -2.38 19.49 30.42
N GLU A 165 -1.69 18.89 31.40
CA GLU A 165 -0.26 18.60 31.33
C GLU A 165 0.10 17.64 30.18
N GLU A 166 -0.79 16.68 29.85
CA GLU A 166 -0.54 15.72 28.77
C GLU A 166 -0.59 16.43 27.41
N PHE A 167 -1.65 17.22 27.18
CA PHE A 167 -1.77 18.02 25.97
C PHE A 167 -0.64 19.06 25.84
N THR A 168 -0.32 19.76 26.92
CA THR A 168 0.73 20.79 26.94
C THR A 168 2.10 20.17 26.62
N GLY A 169 2.45 19.06 27.26
CA GLY A 169 3.71 18.36 26.98
C GLY A 169 3.80 17.84 25.55
N LEU A 170 2.70 17.31 25.01
CA LEU A 170 2.61 16.88 23.61
C LEU A 170 2.79 18.05 22.63
N TRP A 171 2.10 19.16 22.87
CA TRP A 171 2.16 20.36 22.03
C TRP A 171 3.55 20.99 22.03
N ASP A 172 4.19 21.12 23.19
CA ASP A 172 5.56 21.60 23.35
C ASP A 172 6.57 20.74 22.57
N SER A 173 6.38 19.40 22.62
CA SER A 173 7.24 18.46 21.89
C SER A 173 7.12 18.66 20.37
N ILE A 174 5.90 18.92 19.87
CA ILE A 174 5.67 19.26 18.46
C ILE A 174 6.38 20.56 18.09
N GLN A 175 6.18 21.62 18.88
CA GLN A 175 6.78 22.92 18.62
C GLN A 175 8.31 22.88 18.61
N LYS A 176 8.92 22.20 19.59
CA LYS A 176 10.38 21.99 19.64
C LYS A 176 10.87 21.13 18.47
N GLY A 177 10.13 20.08 18.13
CA GLY A 177 10.47 19.15 17.06
C GLY A 177 10.44 19.77 15.66
N TYR A 178 9.44 20.61 15.38
CA TYR A 178 9.27 21.27 14.07
C TYR A 178 9.75 22.72 14.04
N LYS A 179 10.24 23.26 15.16
CA LYS A 179 10.65 24.67 15.31
C LYS A 179 9.54 25.63 14.87
N CYS A 180 8.30 25.33 15.25
CA CYS A 180 7.12 26.13 14.96
C CYS A 180 6.47 26.66 16.25
N CYS A 181 5.56 27.63 16.13
CA CYS A 181 4.83 28.21 17.25
C CYS A 181 3.37 28.47 16.86
N GLY A 182 2.44 28.02 17.70
CA GLY A 182 1.00 28.03 17.42
C GLY A 182 0.58 27.13 16.25
N VAL A 183 -0.67 27.28 15.81
CA VAL A 183 -1.22 26.62 14.62
C VAL A 183 -0.87 27.42 13.36
N ASP A 184 -1.17 28.73 13.38
CA ASP A 184 -0.85 29.73 12.36
C ASP A 184 0.15 30.78 12.87
N GLY A 185 0.45 30.81 14.18
CA GLY A 185 1.51 31.64 14.74
C GLY A 185 1.35 31.93 16.23
N THR A 186 2.21 32.80 16.76
CA THR A 186 2.22 33.21 18.18
C THR A 186 0.90 33.86 18.63
N GLN A 187 0.16 34.45 17.69
CA GLN A 187 -1.15 35.05 17.93
C GLN A 187 -2.21 34.04 18.40
N ASP A 188 -2.03 32.75 18.14
CA ASP A 188 -3.00 31.73 18.58
C ASP A 188 -3.02 31.52 20.11
N PHE A 189 -1.99 32.00 20.82
CA PHE A 189 -1.93 32.00 22.28
C PHE A 189 -2.55 33.25 22.91
N GLN A 190 -2.96 34.24 22.11
CA GLN A 190 -3.57 35.45 22.63
C GLN A 190 -5.02 35.16 23.03
N HIS A 191 -5.29 35.25 24.33
CA HIS A 191 -6.63 35.12 24.92
C HIS A 191 -7.53 36.31 24.55
N ASN A 192 -7.92 36.44 23.28
CA ASN A 192 -9.04 37.32 22.94
C ASN A 192 -10.35 36.54 23.13
N VAL A 193 -10.64 36.23 24.38
CA VAL A 193 -11.96 35.74 24.80
C VAL A 193 -12.91 36.93 24.77
N THR A 194 -13.41 37.27 23.58
CA THR A 194 -14.54 38.18 23.45
C THR A 194 -15.81 37.39 23.81
N THR A 195 -16.01 37.11 25.09
CA THR A 195 -17.35 36.73 25.55
C THR A 195 -18.27 37.94 25.33
N ASN A 196 -19.53 37.70 24.98
CA ASN A 196 -20.59 38.71 24.83
C ASN A 196 -20.93 39.48 26.15
N LEU A 197 -19.96 39.60 27.06
CA LEU A 197 -19.99 40.32 28.33
C LEU A 197 -18.88 41.37 28.47
N GLY A 198 -18.09 41.63 27.42
CA GLY A 198 -17.20 42.79 27.39
C GLY A 198 -16.10 42.79 28.45
N VAL A 199 -15.56 41.63 28.81
CA VAL A 199 -14.38 41.53 29.69
C VAL A 199 -13.20 41.02 28.87
N ILE A 200 -12.21 41.89 28.69
CA ILE A 200 -10.89 41.52 28.18
C ILE A 200 -10.14 40.95 29.39
N VAL A 201 -9.88 39.64 29.41
CA VAL A 201 -8.93 39.07 30.35
C VAL A 201 -7.55 39.29 29.72
N SER A 202 -6.81 40.25 30.28
CA SER A 202 -5.40 40.51 29.95
C SER A 202 -4.48 39.55 30.68
#